data_AF-A0A938XXJ9-F1
#
_entry.id   AF-A0A938XXJ9-F1
#
_cell.length_a   1.000
_cell.length_b   1.000
_cell.length_c   1.000
_cell.angle_alpha   90.00
_cell.angle_beta   90.00
_cell.angle_gamma   90.00
#
_symmetry.space_group_name_H-M   'P 1'
#
loop_
_entity.id
_entity.type
_entity.pdbx_description
1 polymer ?
#
loop_
_entity_poly.entity_id
_entity_poly.type
_entity_poly.pdbx_seq_one_letter_code
_entity_poly.pdbx_strand_id
1 'polypeptide(L)'
;MTLNFTDREYQYIENQLEKVDGVGKKTAAKIIGLVDSFSGFSEINKKHLESLSYNSGRSVLNSNQVDEIISIIEAIDFNEEIMILEVEEIISDFIHSTYKKIKELDLDILDINPFLIRALKFDSAEEIISFYLYQRITRSIVTSWGMTVEKIAKSCGAKDVPRDENVEYKGKKFDIKKKVKDISYYIQVKSGPNTMNVGMVESLNEMIGKIEKQDDTNKGILGMTFGNREALSSQISGNLKNIDENSKIGKEFWDFISQKSGFTEELLDMISEASKKYETKEGGKKLSDLINKKKSLLLKQWEELYNGTDEESIKKVEQLNL
;
A
#
# COMPACT_ATOMS: atom_id res chain seq x y z
N MET A 1 27.69 -4.04 24.80
CA MET A 1 27.42 -4.93 23.65
C MET A 1 26.95 -4.03 22.54
N THR A 2 27.67 -3.97 21.42
CA THR A 2 27.29 -3.15 20.28
C THR A 2 26.26 -3.95 19.50
N LEU A 3 25.01 -3.49 19.48
CA LEU A 3 23.93 -4.09 18.70
C LEU A 3 24.33 -4.05 17.21
N ASN A 4 24.46 -5.20 16.55
CA ASN A 4 24.71 -5.30 15.11
C ASN A 4 23.38 -5.25 14.36
N PHE A 5 22.62 -4.16 14.57
CA PHE A 5 21.40 -3.87 13.84
C PHE A 5 21.63 -2.66 12.95
N THR A 6 21.13 -2.72 11.72
CA THR A 6 20.81 -1.50 11.00
C THR A 6 19.60 -0.83 11.66
N ASP A 7 19.50 0.50 11.57
CA ASP A 7 18.33 1.24 12.06
C ASP A 7 17.01 0.70 11.45
N ARG A 8 17.10 0.16 10.23
CA ARG A 8 15.97 -0.40 9.49
C ARG A 8 15.50 -1.74 10.05
N GLU A 9 16.41 -2.67 10.33
CA GLU A 9 16.08 -3.95 10.98
C GLU A 9 15.50 -3.71 12.38
N TYR A 10 16.07 -2.76 13.13
CA TYR A 10 15.53 -2.37 14.43
C TYR A 10 14.08 -1.88 14.32
N GLN A 11 13.82 -0.95 13.40
CA GLN A 11 12.49 -0.37 13.22
C GLN A 11 11.47 -1.41 12.76
N TYR A 12 11.86 -2.33 11.87
CA TYR A 12 10.99 -3.40 11.42
C TYR A 12 10.54 -4.29 12.58
N ILE A 13 11.48 -4.73 13.43
CA ILE A 13 11.11 -5.57 14.59
C ILE A 13 10.34 -4.79 15.65
N GLU A 14 10.70 -3.54 15.92
CA GLU A 14 9.90 -2.68 16.80
C GLU A 14 8.44 -2.63 16.31
N ASN A 15 8.22 -2.40 15.02
CA ASN A 15 6.88 -2.37 14.43
C ASN A 15 6.15 -3.71 14.53
N GLN A 16 6.83 -4.84 14.34
CA GLN A 16 6.20 -6.17 14.50
C GLN A 16 5.77 -6.40 15.95
N LEU A 17 6.62 -6.06 16.91
CA LEU A 17 6.34 -6.27 18.34
C LEU A 17 5.21 -5.35 18.85
N GLU A 18 5.11 -4.13 18.34
CA GLU A 18 4.02 -3.19 18.71
C GLU A 18 2.62 -3.64 18.24
N LYS A 19 2.51 -4.68 17.41
CA LYS A 19 1.22 -5.28 17.05
C LYS A 19 0.59 -6.07 18.21
N VAL A 20 1.37 -6.44 19.21
CA VAL A 20 0.92 -7.19 20.39
C VAL A 20 0.33 -6.22 21.41
N ASP A 21 -0.90 -6.49 21.86
CA ASP A 21 -1.59 -5.59 22.78
C ASP A 21 -0.80 -5.39 24.09
N GLY A 22 -0.65 -4.13 24.50
CA GLY A 22 0.15 -3.74 25.66
C GLY A 22 1.67 -3.78 25.48
N VAL A 23 2.19 -4.05 24.28
CA VAL A 23 3.62 -3.91 23.95
C VAL A 23 3.87 -2.57 23.26
N GLY A 24 4.61 -1.67 23.93
CA GLY A 24 5.04 -0.39 23.34
C GLY A 24 6.55 -0.32 23.14
N LYS A 25 7.04 0.75 22.49
CA LYS A 25 8.46 1.02 22.17
C LYS A 25 9.48 0.60 23.23
N LYS A 26 9.25 0.97 24.49
CA LYS A 26 10.19 0.62 25.59
C LYS A 26 10.27 -0.88 25.83
N THR A 27 9.15 -1.58 25.71
CA THR A 27 9.09 -3.05 25.85
C THR A 27 9.70 -3.71 24.62
N ALA A 28 9.36 -3.24 23.42
CA ALA A 28 9.96 -3.72 22.17
C ALA A 28 11.49 -3.57 22.19
N ALA A 29 12.02 -2.42 22.60
CA ALA A 29 13.45 -2.17 22.75
C ALA A 29 14.14 -3.15 23.72
N LYS A 30 13.47 -3.54 24.81
CA LYS A 30 13.98 -4.56 25.74
C LYS A 30 14.03 -5.95 25.11
N ILE A 31 13.02 -6.32 24.33
CA ILE A 31 12.98 -7.59 23.61
C ILE A 31 14.08 -7.61 22.54
N ILE A 32 14.23 -6.52 21.78
CA ILE A 32 15.29 -6.41 20.77
C ILE A 32 16.67 -6.54 21.39
N GLY A 33 16.88 -5.98 22.59
CA GLY A 33 18.12 -6.12 23.34
C GLY A 33 18.45 -7.53 23.86
N LEU A 34 17.59 -8.53 23.63
CA LEU A 34 17.89 -9.94 23.98
C LEU A 34 18.88 -10.59 23.00
N VAL A 35 19.04 -10.03 21.81
CA VAL A 35 19.85 -10.59 20.74
C VAL A 35 20.79 -9.52 20.18
N ASP A 36 21.93 -9.95 19.64
CA ASP A 36 22.95 -9.04 19.12
C ASP A 36 22.81 -8.76 17.61
N SER A 37 21.94 -9.50 16.91
CA SER A 37 21.76 -9.41 15.45
C SER A 37 20.34 -9.75 15.03
N PHE A 38 19.96 -9.34 13.82
CA PHE A 38 18.65 -9.63 13.22
C PHE A 38 18.37 -11.14 13.13
N SER A 39 19.33 -11.93 12.63
CA SER A 39 19.20 -13.39 12.57
C SER A 39 19.07 -14.07 13.93
N GLY A 40 19.61 -13.45 15.00
CA GLY A 40 19.55 -13.97 16.36
C GLY A 40 18.13 -14.07 16.92
N PHE A 41 17.15 -13.34 16.36
CA PHE A 41 15.76 -13.47 16.77
C PHE A 41 15.19 -14.88 16.57
N SER A 42 15.72 -15.64 15.61
CA SER A 42 15.32 -17.05 15.39
C SER A 42 15.61 -17.96 16.60
N GLU A 43 16.45 -17.53 17.53
CA GLU A 43 16.80 -18.28 18.75
C GLU A 43 15.95 -17.86 19.97
N ILE A 44 15.13 -16.80 19.84
CA ILE A 44 14.26 -16.35 20.92
C ILE A 44 13.19 -17.41 21.18
N ASN A 45 13.02 -17.78 22.45
CA ASN A 45 12.01 -18.72 22.90
C ASN A 45 11.32 -18.16 24.15
N LYS A 46 10.27 -18.85 24.62
CA LYS A 46 9.46 -18.41 25.76
C LYS A 46 10.30 -18.06 27.00
N LYS A 47 11.34 -18.85 27.31
CA LYS A 47 12.19 -18.61 28.49
C LYS A 47 12.96 -17.29 28.39
N HIS A 48 13.43 -16.93 27.19
CA HIS A 48 14.09 -15.64 26.97
C HIS A 48 13.12 -14.49 27.29
N LEU A 49 11.88 -14.54 26.80
CA LEU A 49 10.88 -13.50 27.02
C LEU A 49 10.37 -13.45 28.47
N GLU A 50 10.13 -14.61 29.09
CA GLU A 50 9.72 -14.73 30.49
C GLU A 50 10.79 -14.25 31.48
N SER A 51 12.07 -14.25 31.07
CA SER A 51 13.16 -13.73 31.89
C SER A 51 13.17 -12.20 31.99
N LEU A 52 12.45 -11.49 31.10
CA LEU A 52 12.37 -10.04 31.11
C LEU A 52 11.60 -9.55 32.34
N SER A 53 12.30 -8.85 33.22
CA SER A 53 11.71 -8.21 34.41
C SER A 53 12.07 -6.72 34.51
N TYR A 54 11.23 -5.97 35.20
CA TYR A 54 11.58 -4.63 35.66
C TYR A 54 12.53 -4.72 36.85
N ASN A 55 13.22 -3.62 37.18
CA ASN A 55 14.08 -3.55 38.39
C ASN A 55 13.32 -3.88 39.69
N SER A 56 11.98 -3.81 39.67
CA SER A 56 11.11 -4.21 40.77
C SER A 56 10.85 -5.72 40.85
N GLY A 57 11.46 -6.54 39.98
CA GLY A 57 11.22 -7.99 39.88
C GLY A 57 9.90 -8.40 39.22
N ARG A 58 9.06 -7.43 38.81
CA ARG A 58 7.81 -7.69 38.09
C ARG A 58 8.10 -8.08 36.65
N SER A 59 7.41 -9.10 36.12
CA SER A 59 7.50 -9.48 34.71
C SER A 59 7.17 -8.30 33.78
N VAL A 60 7.93 -8.18 32.69
CA VAL A 60 7.67 -7.19 31.64
C VAL A 60 6.48 -7.59 30.78
N LEU A 61 6.30 -8.89 30.55
CA LEU A 61 5.28 -9.47 29.68
C LEU A 61 4.37 -10.42 30.47
N ASN A 62 3.10 -10.52 30.08
CA ASN A 62 2.23 -11.60 30.54
C ASN A 62 2.32 -12.81 29.58
N SER A 63 1.78 -13.97 29.99
CA SER A 63 1.88 -15.21 29.20
C SER A 63 1.27 -15.09 27.80
N ASN A 64 0.15 -14.37 27.64
CA ASN A 64 -0.48 -14.18 26.32
C ASN A 64 0.44 -13.36 25.40
N GLN A 65 1.03 -12.28 25.92
CA GLN A 65 1.98 -11.47 25.16
C GLN A 65 3.21 -12.28 24.74
N VAL A 66 3.72 -13.15 25.62
CA VAL A 66 4.83 -14.05 25.29
C VAL A 66 4.45 -14.97 24.13
N ASP A 67 3.27 -15.60 24.19
CA ASP A 67 2.79 -16.49 23.13
C ASP A 67 2.60 -15.77 21.79
N GLU A 68 2.02 -14.57 21.81
CA GLU A 68 1.84 -13.74 20.61
C GLU A 68 3.17 -13.31 20.00
N ILE A 69 4.13 -12.85 20.83
CA ILE A 69 5.46 -12.46 20.35
C ILE A 69 6.19 -13.65 19.73
N ILE A 70 6.13 -14.84 20.35
CA ILE A 70 6.73 -16.05 19.78
C ILE A 70 6.10 -16.38 18.43
N SER A 71 4.77 -16.32 18.32
CA SER A 71 4.09 -16.56 17.04
C SER A 71 4.49 -15.56 15.96
N ILE A 72 4.81 -14.30 16.32
CA ILE A 72 5.30 -13.30 15.38
C ILE A 72 6.73 -13.63 14.94
N ILE A 73 7.61 -13.93 15.89
CA ILE A 73 9.02 -14.27 15.60
C ILE A 73 9.09 -15.52 14.72
N GLU A 74 8.34 -16.58 15.05
CA GLU A 74 8.31 -17.82 14.27
C GLU A 74 7.77 -17.64 12.83
N ALA A 75 7.00 -16.59 12.58
CA ALA A 75 6.46 -16.29 11.26
C ALA A 75 7.43 -15.51 10.35
N ILE A 76 8.55 -15.01 10.88
CA ILE A 76 9.53 -14.19 10.15
C ILE A 76 10.72 -15.05 9.74
N ASP A 77 11.08 -15.03 8.45
CA ASP A 77 12.36 -15.59 8.00
C ASP A 77 13.46 -14.56 8.17
N PHE A 78 14.21 -14.67 9.28
CA PHE A 78 15.29 -13.74 9.59
C PHE A 78 16.55 -13.92 8.73
N ASN A 79 16.57 -14.87 7.79
CA ASN A 79 17.63 -14.98 6.79
C ASN A 79 17.33 -14.14 5.53
N GLU A 80 16.11 -13.67 5.38
CA GLU A 80 15.67 -12.87 4.24
C GLU A 80 16.18 -11.42 4.36
N GLU A 81 16.39 -10.75 3.23
CA GLU A 81 16.70 -9.33 3.25
C GLU A 81 15.53 -8.51 3.84
N ILE A 82 15.84 -7.55 4.71
CA ILE A 82 14.83 -6.71 5.39
C ILE A 82 13.85 -6.03 4.41
N MET A 83 14.33 -5.69 3.22
CA MET A 83 13.51 -5.09 2.17
C MET A 83 12.42 -6.03 1.65
N ILE A 84 12.73 -7.33 1.52
CA ILE A 84 11.77 -8.36 1.10
C ILE A 84 10.70 -8.52 2.17
N LEU A 85 11.10 -8.60 3.46
CA LEU A 85 10.18 -8.71 4.59
C LEU A 85 9.22 -7.53 4.68
N GLU A 86 9.72 -6.30 4.50
CA GLU A 86 8.87 -5.11 4.48
C GLU A 86 7.89 -5.09 3.29
N VAL A 87 8.34 -5.47 2.09
CA VAL A 87 7.47 -5.56 0.92
C VAL A 87 6.39 -6.62 1.14
N GLU A 88 6.74 -7.77 1.72
CA GLU A 88 5.80 -8.83 2.06
C GLU A 88 4.71 -8.35 3.03
N GLU A 89 5.10 -7.63 4.07
CA GLU A 89 4.17 -7.02 5.02
C GLU A 89 3.24 -6.00 4.34
N ILE A 90 3.80 -5.08 3.54
CA ILE A 90 3.04 -4.04 2.83
C ILE A 90 1.99 -4.66 1.89
N ILE A 91 2.36 -5.73 1.17
CA ILE A 91 1.45 -6.44 0.28
C ILE A 91 0.40 -7.22 1.07
N SER A 92 0.79 -7.89 2.14
CA SER A 92 -0.15 -8.61 3.01
C SER A 92 -1.22 -7.69 3.59
N ASP A 93 -0.82 -6.51 4.09
CA ASP A 93 -1.74 -5.48 4.59
C ASP A 93 -2.69 -4.97 3.49
N PHE A 94 -2.17 -4.76 2.29
CA PHE A 94 -2.96 -4.35 1.15
C PHE A 94 -4.02 -5.39 0.78
N ILE A 95 -3.65 -6.67 0.70
CA ILE A 95 -4.59 -7.76 0.38
C ILE A 95 -5.62 -7.91 1.50
N HIS A 96 -5.17 -7.92 2.76
CA HIS A 96 -6.05 -8.01 3.92
C HIS A 96 -7.10 -6.90 3.95
N SER A 97 -6.66 -5.65 3.79
CA SER A 97 -7.57 -4.50 3.76
C SER A 97 -8.54 -4.56 2.58
N THR A 98 -8.10 -5.04 1.41
CA THR A 98 -8.95 -5.25 0.24
C THR A 98 -10.01 -6.32 0.52
N TYR A 99 -9.64 -7.44 1.13
CA TYR A 99 -10.56 -8.51 1.49
C TYR A 99 -11.61 -8.01 2.48
N LYS A 100 -11.18 -7.29 3.51
CA LYS A 100 -12.07 -6.68 4.51
C LYS A 100 -13.09 -5.75 3.84
N LYS A 101 -12.63 -4.80 3.02
CA LYS A 101 -13.50 -3.85 2.32
C LYS A 101 -14.55 -4.56 1.45
N ILE A 102 -14.18 -5.61 0.72
CA ILE A 102 -15.13 -6.35 -0.12
C ILE A 102 -16.17 -7.08 0.72
N LYS A 103 -15.75 -7.72 1.83
CA LYS A 103 -16.67 -8.40 2.75
C LYS A 103 -17.71 -7.42 3.32
N GLU A 104 -17.27 -6.22 3.64
CA GLU A 104 -18.06 -5.12 4.23
C GLU A 104 -18.90 -4.33 3.22
N LEU A 105 -18.78 -4.57 1.91
CA LEU A 105 -19.64 -3.85 0.94
C LEU A 105 -21.12 -4.14 1.22
N ASP A 106 -22.02 -3.25 0.86
CA ASP A 106 -23.45 -3.51 0.96
C ASP A 106 -24.16 -2.83 -0.24
N LEU A 107 -25.45 -3.06 -0.41
CA LEU A 107 -26.19 -2.60 -1.57
C LEU A 107 -26.38 -1.07 -1.56
N ASP A 108 -26.55 -0.49 -0.38
CA ASP A 108 -26.74 0.95 -0.14
C ASP A 108 -25.58 1.82 -0.63
N ILE A 109 -24.34 1.32 -0.57
CA ILE A 109 -23.13 2.02 -0.98
C ILE A 109 -22.78 1.87 -2.47
N LEU A 110 -23.60 1.18 -3.27
CA LEU A 110 -23.35 0.99 -4.70
C LEU A 110 -23.70 2.24 -5.54
N ASP A 111 -24.33 3.27 -4.96
CA ASP A 111 -24.66 4.55 -5.61
C ASP A 111 -25.32 4.33 -6.99
N ILE A 112 -26.40 3.54 -7.01
CA ILE A 112 -27.04 3.06 -8.24
C ILE A 112 -27.70 4.23 -8.98
N ASN A 113 -27.23 4.50 -10.20
CA ASN A 113 -27.74 5.56 -11.05
C ASN A 113 -28.80 5.03 -12.04
N PRO A 114 -30.08 5.46 -11.93
CA PRO A 114 -31.16 5.00 -12.81
C PRO A 114 -30.97 5.40 -14.27
N PHE A 115 -30.35 6.55 -14.54
CA PHE A 115 -30.04 6.97 -15.91
C PHE A 115 -29.02 6.03 -16.56
N LEU A 116 -28.02 5.56 -15.80
CA LEU A 116 -27.05 4.59 -16.32
C LEU A 116 -27.67 3.22 -16.56
N ILE A 117 -28.57 2.77 -15.68
CA ILE A 117 -29.34 1.52 -15.89
C ILE A 117 -30.03 1.55 -17.27
N ARG A 118 -30.78 2.61 -17.55
CA ARG A 118 -31.51 2.78 -18.81
C ARG A 118 -30.58 2.98 -20.01
N ALA A 119 -29.54 3.81 -19.86
CA ALA A 119 -28.62 4.12 -20.95
C ALA A 119 -27.79 2.90 -21.39
N LEU A 120 -27.40 2.04 -20.45
CA LEU A 120 -26.62 0.84 -20.71
C LEU A 120 -27.49 -0.40 -20.97
N LYS A 121 -28.82 -0.27 -20.86
CA LYS A 121 -29.80 -1.35 -21.02
C LYS A 121 -29.50 -2.55 -20.12
N PHE A 122 -29.34 -2.29 -18.82
CA PHE A 122 -29.29 -3.38 -17.87
C PHE A 122 -30.69 -3.96 -17.67
N ASP A 123 -30.87 -5.22 -18.02
CA ASP A 123 -32.15 -5.92 -18.06
C ASP A 123 -32.34 -6.86 -16.85
N SER A 124 -31.34 -6.95 -15.96
CA SER A 124 -31.41 -7.75 -14.74
C SER A 124 -30.69 -7.12 -13.55
N ALA A 125 -31.13 -7.46 -12.34
CA ALA A 125 -30.43 -7.11 -11.09
C ALA A 125 -28.98 -7.61 -11.08
N GLU A 126 -28.72 -8.76 -11.72
CA GLU A 126 -27.38 -9.33 -11.83
C GLU A 126 -26.42 -8.44 -12.62
N GLU A 127 -26.85 -7.90 -13.75
CA GLU A 127 -26.05 -6.99 -14.57
C GLU A 127 -25.75 -5.69 -13.81
N ILE A 128 -26.78 -5.11 -13.16
CA ILE A 128 -26.65 -3.89 -12.35
C ILE A 128 -25.64 -4.13 -11.23
N ILE A 129 -25.85 -5.15 -10.39
CA ILE A 129 -24.97 -5.43 -9.27
C ILE A 129 -23.55 -5.72 -9.77
N SER A 130 -23.39 -6.50 -10.84
CA SER A 130 -22.07 -6.79 -11.39
C SER A 130 -21.34 -5.50 -11.79
N PHE A 131 -22.01 -4.63 -12.55
CA PHE A 131 -21.44 -3.36 -13.00
C PHE A 131 -21.01 -2.47 -11.84
N TYR A 132 -21.91 -2.20 -10.90
CA TYR A 132 -21.63 -1.30 -9.77
C TYR A 132 -20.64 -1.91 -8.77
N LEU A 133 -20.69 -3.22 -8.54
CA LEU A 133 -19.74 -3.92 -7.69
C LEU A 133 -18.32 -3.81 -8.25
N TYR A 134 -18.11 -4.14 -9.54
CA TYR A 134 -16.80 -4.00 -10.17
C TYR A 134 -16.33 -2.54 -10.15
N GLN A 135 -17.20 -1.58 -10.46
CA GLN A 135 -16.86 -0.16 -10.39
C GLN A 135 -16.37 0.23 -8.98
N ARG A 136 -17.11 -0.15 -7.94
CA ARG A 136 -16.79 0.18 -6.54
C ARG A 136 -15.48 -0.45 -6.10
N ILE A 137 -15.30 -1.74 -6.39
CA ILE A 137 -14.10 -2.50 -6.05
C ILE A 137 -12.87 -1.91 -6.76
N THR A 138 -12.94 -1.69 -8.08
CA THR A 138 -11.80 -1.15 -8.85
C THR A 138 -11.37 0.22 -8.33
N ARG A 139 -12.32 1.13 -8.07
CA ARG A 139 -11.98 2.46 -7.51
C ARG A 139 -11.28 2.35 -6.15
N SER A 140 -11.80 1.48 -5.28
CA SER A 140 -11.23 1.24 -3.95
C SER A 140 -9.80 0.67 -4.05
N ILE A 141 -9.61 -0.37 -4.87
CA ILE A 141 -8.33 -1.04 -5.09
C ILE A 141 -7.29 -0.08 -5.66
N VAL A 142 -7.61 0.65 -6.73
CA VAL A 142 -6.66 1.56 -7.39
C VAL A 142 -6.25 2.69 -6.46
N THR A 143 -7.17 3.19 -5.63
CA THR A 143 -6.87 4.23 -4.64
C THR A 143 -5.96 3.71 -3.54
N SER A 144 -6.26 2.54 -2.95
CA SER A 144 -5.38 1.96 -1.93
C SER A 144 -4.03 1.55 -2.50
N TRP A 145 -4.00 1.08 -3.73
CA TRP A 145 -2.75 0.71 -4.42
C TRP A 145 -1.80 1.90 -4.55
N GLY A 146 -2.30 3.10 -4.82
CA GLY A 146 -1.49 4.33 -4.85
C GLY A 146 -0.73 4.58 -3.55
N MET A 147 -1.36 4.35 -2.40
CA MET A 147 -0.69 4.47 -1.09
C MET A 147 0.27 3.30 -0.84
N THR A 148 -0.09 2.09 -1.27
CA THR A 148 0.74 0.89 -1.17
C THR A 148 2.05 1.04 -1.93
N VAL A 149 2.01 1.51 -3.18
CA VAL A 149 3.24 1.67 -3.99
C VAL A 149 4.19 2.73 -3.45
N GLU A 150 3.67 3.76 -2.78
CA GLU A 150 4.51 4.74 -2.09
C GLU A 150 5.26 4.10 -0.91
N LYS A 151 4.59 3.26 -0.12
CA LYS A 151 5.23 2.49 0.95
C LYS A 151 6.30 1.54 0.39
N ILE A 152 5.99 0.84 -0.70
CA ILE A 152 6.95 -0.03 -1.39
C ILE A 152 8.17 0.79 -1.82
N ALA A 153 7.98 1.97 -2.43
CA ALA A 153 9.09 2.82 -2.84
C ALA A 153 9.99 3.23 -1.65
N LYS A 154 9.41 3.48 -0.47
CA LYS A 154 10.17 3.74 0.76
C LYS A 154 10.99 2.52 1.19
N SER A 155 10.40 1.32 1.18
CA SER A 155 11.13 0.07 1.42
C SER A 155 12.21 -0.19 0.36
N CYS A 156 12.01 0.24 -0.89
CA CYS A 156 13.03 0.11 -1.92
C CYS A 156 14.12 1.20 -1.85
N GLY A 157 14.09 2.08 -0.85
CA GLY A 157 15.17 3.03 -0.55
C GLY A 157 14.83 4.50 -0.76
N ALA A 158 13.56 4.85 -0.96
CA ALA A 158 13.08 6.22 -0.79
C ALA A 158 12.82 6.53 0.69
N LYS A 159 12.54 7.79 1.00
CA LYS A 159 12.18 8.27 2.35
C LYS A 159 11.01 9.23 2.27
N ASP A 160 10.35 9.47 3.40
CA ASP A 160 9.44 10.61 3.53
C ASP A 160 10.18 11.93 3.28
N VAL A 161 9.46 12.91 2.74
CA VAL A 161 9.96 14.28 2.63
C VAL A 161 9.69 15.01 3.96
N PRO A 162 10.71 15.49 4.69
CA PRO A 162 10.50 16.28 5.90
C PRO A 162 9.65 17.52 5.62
N ARG A 163 8.76 17.87 6.55
CA ARG A 163 7.76 18.94 6.33
C ARG A 163 8.40 20.32 6.16
N ASP A 164 9.50 20.54 6.84
CA ASP A 164 10.33 21.76 6.80
C ASP A 164 11.18 21.85 5.53
N GLU A 165 11.46 20.73 4.87
CA GLU A 165 12.16 20.68 3.58
C GLU A 165 11.20 20.75 2.37
N ASN A 166 9.97 20.29 2.51
CA ASN A 166 9.06 20.15 1.37
C ASN A 166 8.50 21.50 0.90
N VAL A 167 8.17 21.60 -0.38
CA VAL A 167 7.50 22.76 -0.97
C VAL A 167 6.03 22.47 -1.19
N GLU A 168 5.19 23.46 -0.91
CA GLU A 168 3.76 23.40 -1.21
C GLU A 168 3.38 24.34 -2.36
N TYR A 169 2.55 23.85 -3.26
CA TYR A 169 1.90 24.67 -4.27
C TYR A 169 0.50 24.17 -4.57
N LYS A 170 -0.50 25.05 -4.41
CA LYS A 170 -1.93 24.71 -4.59
C LYS A 170 -2.36 23.46 -3.81
N GLY A 171 -1.88 23.32 -2.56
CA GLY A 171 -2.18 22.17 -1.70
C GLY A 171 -1.46 20.87 -2.05
N LYS A 172 -0.50 20.89 -3.00
CA LYS A 172 0.30 19.72 -3.41
C LYS A 172 1.73 19.79 -2.88
N LYS A 173 2.29 18.62 -2.60
CA LYS A 173 3.63 18.40 -2.03
C LYS A 173 4.28 17.19 -2.70
N PHE A 174 5.60 17.11 -2.65
CA PHE A 174 6.31 15.90 -3.06
C PHE A 174 6.00 14.77 -2.08
N ASP A 175 5.87 13.54 -2.60
CA ASP A 175 5.41 12.39 -1.83
C ASP A 175 6.60 11.69 -1.14
N ILE A 176 7.72 11.54 -1.85
CA ILE A 176 8.93 10.87 -1.36
C ILE A 176 10.21 11.61 -1.77
N LYS A 177 11.31 11.31 -1.07
CA LYS A 177 12.66 11.79 -1.35
C LYS A 177 13.63 10.63 -1.57
N LYS A 178 14.56 10.76 -2.51
CA LYS A 178 15.68 9.82 -2.71
C LYS A 178 16.99 10.60 -2.85
N LYS A 179 18.01 10.25 -2.05
CA LYS A 179 19.37 10.77 -2.24
C LYS A 179 20.15 9.81 -3.14
N VAL A 180 20.78 10.35 -4.18
CA VAL A 180 21.68 9.61 -5.08
C VAL A 180 22.96 10.43 -5.19
N LYS A 181 24.07 9.90 -4.64
CA LYS A 181 25.31 10.66 -4.43
C LYS A 181 25.00 11.93 -3.64
N ASP A 182 25.33 13.10 -4.19
CA ASP A 182 25.10 14.39 -3.55
C ASP A 182 23.77 15.05 -3.94
N ILE A 183 22.99 14.43 -4.84
CA ILE A 183 21.72 14.99 -5.31
C ILE A 183 20.54 14.43 -4.52
N SER A 184 19.67 15.34 -4.06
CA SER A 184 18.41 15.03 -3.39
C SER A 184 17.24 15.15 -4.36
N TYR A 185 16.65 14.02 -4.73
CA TYR A 185 15.49 13.96 -5.61
C TYR A 185 14.20 14.00 -4.79
N TYR A 186 13.35 14.97 -5.07
CA TYR A 186 12.01 15.13 -4.52
C TYR A 186 11.01 14.68 -5.57
N ILE A 187 10.19 13.70 -5.24
CA ILE A 187 9.46 12.90 -6.23
C ILE A 187 7.97 13.01 -5.95
N GLN A 188 7.22 13.48 -6.95
CA GLN A 188 5.79 13.32 -6.96
C GLN A 188 5.49 11.96 -7.62
N VAL A 189 4.93 11.04 -6.86
CA VAL A 189 4.59 9.70 -7.33
C VAL A 189 3.21 9.72 -7.95
N LYS A 190 3.10 9.06 -9.10
CA LYS A 190 1.85 8.74 -9.77
C LYS A 190 1.88 7.28 -10.20
N SER A 191 0.71 6.67 -10.29
CA SER A 191 0.66 5.26 -10.67
C SER A 191 1.10 5.06 -12.12
N GLY A 192 0.66 5.90 -13.06
CA GLY A 192 1.00 5.72 -14.47
C GLY A 192 0.75 6.92 -15.38
N PRO A 193 0.85 6.70 -16.71
CA PRO A 193 1.04 7.77 -17.70
C PRO A 193 -0.19 8.63 -18.00
N ASN A 194 -1.38 8.25 -17.53
CA ASN A 194 -2.65 8.94 -17.81
C ASN A 194 -3.30 9.53 -16.54
N THR A 195 -2.50 9.82 -15.52
CA THR A 195 -3.00 10.18 -14.17
C THR A 195 -3.05 11.66 -13.87
N MET A 196 -2.52 12.51 -14.75
CA MET A 196 -2.40 13.95 -14.54
C MET A 196 -3.10 14.74 -15.64
N ASN A 197 -3.87 15.75 -15.24
CA ASN A 197 -4.36 16.81 -16.14
C ASN A 197 -3.33 17.96 -16.22
N VAL A 198 -3.52 18.89 -17.18
CA VAL A 198 -2.59 20.00 -17.43
C VAL A 198 -2.31 20.83 -16.17
N GLY A 199 -3.35 21.20 -15.40
CA GLY A 199 -3.18 21.97 -14.17
C GLY A 199 -2.37 21.23 -13.09
N MET A 200 -2.42 19.89 -13.06
CA MET A 200 -1.53 19.10 -12.20
C MET A 200 -0.08 19.17 -12.65
N VAL A 201 0.18 19.14 -13.95
CA VAL A 201 1.53 19.21 -14.52
C VAL A 201 2.13 20.60 -14.31
N GLU A 202 1.35 21.67 -14.53
CA GLU A 202 1.76 23.04 -14.20
C GLU A 202 2.11 23.19 -12.72
N SER A 203 1.30 22.60 -11.83
CA SER A 203 1.58 22.65 -10.39
C SER A 203 2.88 21.93 -10.04
N LEU A 204 3.16 20.80 -10.70
CA LEU A 204 4.41 20.08 -10.53
C LEU A 204 5.61 20.90 -11.03
N ASN A 205 5.52 21.51 -12.22
CA ASN A 205 6.58 22.40 -12.73
C ASN A 205 6.92 23.52 -11.73
N GLU A 206 5.92 24.12 -11.10
CA GLU A 206 6.14 25.15 -10.06
C GLU A 206 6.80 24.57 -8.81
N MET A 207 6.41 23.37 -8.37
CA MET A 207 7.06 22.70 -7.24
C MET A 207 8.52 22.35 -7.56
N ILE A 208 8.81 21.82 -8.75
CA ILE A 208 10.17 21.55 -9.22
C ILE A 208 10.99 22.85 -9.17
N GLY A 209 10.49 23.92 -9.78
CA GLY A 209 11.19 25.20 -9.77
C GLY A 209 11.41 25.79 -8.37
N LYS A 210 10.51 25.53 -7.41
CA LYS A 210 10.68 25.96 -6.02
C LYS A 210 11.74 25.15 -5.28
N ILE A 211 11.72 23.82 -5.39
CA ILE A 211 12.63 22.96 -4.61
C ILE A 211 14.08 23.08 -5.12
N GLU A 212 14.26 23.24 -6.43
CA GLU A 212 15.58 23.43 -7.04
C GLU A 212 16.18 24.80 -6.75
N LYS A 213 15.36 25.81 -6.42
CA LYS A 213 15.85 27.12 -5.97
C LYS A 213 16.32 27.15 -4.52
N GLN A 214 15.95 26.15 -3.72
CA GLN A 214 16.39 26.09 -2.32
C GLN A 214 17.84 25.64 -2.21
N ASP A 215 18.27 24.74 -3.09
CA ASP A 215 19.62 24.18 -3.13
C ASP A 215 19.89 23.62 -4.53
N ASP A 216 21.06 23.91 -5.11
CA ASP A 216 21.45 23.44 -6.44
C ASP A 216 21.59 21.90 -6.52
N THR A 217 21.70 21.23 -5.37
CA THR A 217 21.72 19.76 -5.24
C THR A 217 20.33 19.15 -5.15
N ASN A 218 19.27 19.95 -5.11
CA ASN A 218 17.90 19.44 -5.16
C ASN A 218 17.43 19.25 -6.60
N LYS A 219 16.65 18.20 -6.84
CA LYS A 219 15.97 17.94 -8.11
C LYS A 219 14.54 17.52 -7.87
N GLY A 220 13.60 18.18 -8.53
CA GLY A 220 12.19 17.81 -8.49
C GLY A 220 11.83 16.95 -9.69
N ILE A 221 11.19 15.79 -9.49
CA ILE A 221 10.83 14.89 -10.60
C ILE A 221 9.43 14.27 -10.45
N LEU A 222 8.90 13.80 -11.57
CA LEU A 222 7.73 12.93 -11.66
C LEU A 222 8.17 11.46 -11.65
N GLY A 223 7.73 10.70 -10.64
CA GLY A 223 7.89 9.24 -10.61
C GLY A 223 6.59 8.55 -11.04
N MET A 224 6.66 7.66 -12.03
CA MET A 224 5.55 6.81 -12.43
C MET A 224 5.86 5.34 -12.15
N THR A 225 4.99 4.66 -11.41
CA THR A 225 5.26 3.29 -10.95
C THR A 225 5.08 2.22 -12.04
N PHE A 226 4.35 2.52 -13.11
CA PHE A 226 4.24 1.65 -14.29
C PHE A 226 4.13 2.48 -15.59
N GLY A 227 4.29 1.80 -16.73
CA GLY A 227 4.17 2.37 -18.06
C GLY A 227 5.52 2.60 -18.73
N ASN A 228 5.50 3.31 -19.86
CA ASN A 228 6.67 3.68 -20.64
C ASN A 228 6.49 5.10 -21.21
N ARG A 229 7.56 5.66 -21.79
CA ARG A 229 7.56 7.03 -22.34
C ARG A 229 6.59 7.21 -23.50
N GLU A 230 6.39 6.19 -24.33
CA GLU A 230 5.48 6.24 -25.48
C GLU A 230 4.01 6.30 -25.07
N ALA A 231 3.67 5.74 -23.90
CA ALA A 231 2.31 5.71 -23.37
C ALA A 231 1.92 7.01 -22.63
N LEU A 232 2.82 7.98 -22.51
CA LEU A 232 2.56 9.25 -21.82
C LEU A 232 1.42 10.02 -22.48
N SER A 233 0.50 10.51 -21.65
CA SER A 233 -0.57 11.38 -22.12
C SER A 233 -0.02 12.67 -22.71
N SER A 234 -0.72 13.26 -23.69
CA SER A 234 -0.34 14.54 -24.29
C SER A 234 -0.33 15.69 -23.27
N GLN A 235 -1.12 15.56 -22.20
CA GLN A 235 -1.13 16.49 -21.09
C GLN A 235 0.21 16.50 -20.35
N ILE A 236 0.86 15.34 -20.19
CA ILE A 236 2.16 15.25 -19.52
C ILE A 236 3.28 15.58 -20.50
N SER A 237 3.33 14.92 -21.65
CA SER A 237 4.41 15.10 -22.63
C SER A 237 4.48 16.50 -23.21
N GLY A 238 3.34 17.18 -23.37
CA GLY A 238 3.29 18.55 -23.88
C GLY A 238 3.54 19.66 -22.84
N ASN A 239 3.49 19.36 -21.54
CA ASN A 239 3.50 20.40 -20.49
C ASN A 239 4.56 20.21 -19.39
N LEU A 240 5.09 18.99 -19.19
CA LEU A 240 6.16 18.78 -18.21
C LEU A 240 7.49 19.28 -18.79
N LYS A 241 8.09 20.29 -18.15
CA LYS A 241 9.36 20.86 -18.62
C LYS A 241 10.48 19.84 -18.45
N ASN A 242 11.35 19.73 -19.46
CA ASN A 242 12.51 18.82 -19.48
C ASN A 242 12.13 17.38 -19.10
N ILE A 243 11.09 16.82 -19.73
CA ILE A 243 10.49 15.53 -19.33
C ILE A 243 11.50 14.39 -19.16
N ASP A 244 12.56 14.33 -19.97
CA ASP A 244 13.56 13.28 -19.86
C ASP A 244 14.39 13.37 -18.57
N GLU A 245 14.67 14.58 -18.11
CA GLU A 245 15.37 14.83 -16.84
C GLU A 245 14.42 14.77 -15.65
N ASN A 246 13.20 15.29 -15.84
CA ASN A 246 12.21 15.49 -14.79
C ASN A 246 11.22 14.34 -14.64
N SER A 247 11.48 13.18 -15.25
CA SER A 247 10.65 11.99 -15.05
C SER A 247 11.42 10.69 -15.00
N LYS A 248 10.88 9.74 -14.21
CA LYS A 248 11.28 8.34 -14.14
C LYS A 248 10.03 7.48 -14.27
N ILE A 249 9.97 6.57 -15.24
CA ILE A 249 8.73 5.87 -15.60
C ILE A 249 8.93 4.36 -15.59
N GLY A 250 8.01 3.65 -14.93
CA GLY A 250 7.97 2.19 -14.89
C GLY A 250 9.28 1.62 -14.37
N LYS A 251 9.97 0.82 -15.19
CA LYS A 251 11.24 0.22 -14.83
C LYS A 251 12.30 1.24 -14.41
N GLU A 252 12.37 2.38 -15.11
CA GLU A 252 13.32 3.44 -14.81
C GLU A 252 13.11 4.00 -13.39
N PHE A 253 11.86 4.12 -12.95
CA PHE A 253 11.54 4.56 -11.61
C PHE A 253 12.04 3.57 -10.56
N TRP A 254 11.73 2.28 -10.71
CA TRP A 254 12.10 1.27 -9.73
C TRP A 254 13.61 1.05 -9.64
N ASP A 255 14.30 0.98 -10.79
CA ASP A 255 15.75 0.88 -10.83
C ASP A 255 16.42 2.12 -10.22
N PHE A 256 15.82 3.32 -10.40
CA PHE A 256 16.28 4.55 -9.77
C PHE A 256 16.05 4.55 -8.25
N ILE A 257 14.91 4.09 -7.76
CA ILE A 257 14.64 4.05 -6.31
C ILE A 257 15.56 3.04 -5.62
N SER A 258 15.72 1.84 -6.19
CA SER A 258 16.54 0.76 -5.62
C SER A 258 18.04 0.95 -5.82
N GLN A 259 18.44 1.77 -6.82
CA GLN A 259 19.82 1.85 -7.31
C GLN A 259 20.34 0.52 -7.87
N LYS A 260 19.43 -0.36 -8.34
CA LYS A 260 19.74 -1.67 -8.91
C LYS A 260 19.08 -1.81 -10.28
N SER A 261 19.88 -2.10 -11.30
CA SER A 261 19.40 -2.34 -12.66
C SER A 261 18.58 -3.64 -12.71
N GLY A 262 17.40 -3.60 -13.33
CA GLY A 262 16.54 -4.78 -13.46
C GLY A 262 15.69 -5.09 -12.22
N PHE A 263 15.68 -4.21 -11.23
CA PHE A 263 15.00 -4.43 -9.95
C PHE A 263 13.48 -4.59 -10.08
N THR A 264 12.89 -4.09 -11.15
CA THR A 264 11.44 -4.23 -11.38
C THR A 264 10.98 -5.69 -11.43
N GLU A 265 11.75 -6.58 -12.06
CA GLU A 265 11.38 -8.01 -12.12
C GLU A 265 11.46 -8.65 -10.73
N GLU A 266 12.52 -8.35 -9.98
CA GLU A 266 12.66 -8.80 -8.59
C GLU A 266 11.50 -8.32 -7.71
N LEU A 267 11.08 -7.06 -7.90
CA LEU A 267 9.93 -6.50 -7.17
C LEU A 267 8.62 -7.19 -7.53
N LEU A 268 8.41 -7.54 -8.79
CA LEU A 268 7.24 -8.30 -9.21
C LEU A 268 7.24 -9.71 -8.59
N ASP A 269 8.39 -10.36 -8.53
CA ASP A 269 8.55 -11.66 -7.87
C ASP A 269 8.26 -11.57 -6.38
N MET A 270 8.82 -10.57 -5.67
CA MET A 270 8.53 -10.31 -4.26
C MET A 270 7.03 -10.13 -3.99
N ILE A 271 6.35 -9.32 -4.81
CA ILE A 271 4.91 -9.07 -4.67
C ILE A 271 4.11 -10.35 -4.93
N SER A 272 4.51 -11.14 -5.93
CA SER A 272 3.89 -12.43 -6.26
C SER A 272 4.03 -13.42 -5.09
N GLU A 273 5.23 -13.58 -4.54
CA GLU A 273 5.47 -14.49 -3.42
C GLU A 273 4.73 -14.05 -2.14
N ALA A 274 4.74 -12.75 -1.82
CA ALA A 274 3.95 -12.21 -0.72
C ALA A 274 2.45 -12.50 -0.89
N SER A 275 1.93 -12.35 -2.11
CA SER A 275 0.53 -12.66 -2.42
C SER A 275 0.21 -14.15 -2.24
N LYS A 276 1.10 -15.04 -2.67
CA LYS A 276 0.96 -16.49 -2.52
C LYS A 276 1.01 -16.93 -1.05
N LYS A 277 1.92 -16.37 -0.26
CA LYS A 277 2.02 -16.63 1.19
C LYS A 277 0.73 -16.21 1.90
N TYR A 278 0.22 -15.02 1.59
CA TYR A 278 -1.05 -14.55 2.12
C TYR A 278 -2.23 -15.45 1.71
N GLU A 279 -2.34 -15.81 0.43
CA GLU A 279 -3.38 -16.71 -0.06
C GLU A 279 -3.34 -18.07 0.65
N THR A 280 -2.15 -18.64 0.84
CA THR A 280 -1.95 -19.91 1.56
C THR A 280 -2.44 -19.81 3.00
N LYS A 281 -2.07 -18.73 3.70
CA LYS A 281 -2.50 -18.45 5.08
C LYS A 281 -4.03 -18.32 5.20
N GLU A 282 -4.69 -17.74 4.19
CA GLU A 282 -6.15 -17.56 4.15
C GLU A 282 -6.92 -18.75 3.55
N GLY A 283 -6.26 -19.91 3.41
CA GLY A 283 -6.89 -21.16 2.97
C GLY A 283 -7.11 -21.26 1.46
N GLY A 284 -6.25 -20.63 0.65
CA GLY A 284 -6.22 -20.80 -0.80
C GLY A 284 -7.32 -20.04 -1.57
N LYS A 285 -7.91 -19.01 -0.97
CA LYS A 285 -9.03 -18.27 -1.59
C LYS A 285 -8.54 -17.07 -2.37
N LYS A 286 -8.90 -17.01 -3.65
CA LYS A 286 -8.59 -15.87 -4.52
C LYS A 286 -9.54 -14.71 -4.28
N LEU A 287 -9.08 -13.52 -4.64
CA LEU A 287 -9.90 -12.32 -4.64
C LEU A 287 -11.17 -12.49 -5.51
N SER A 288 -11.05 -13.17 -6.65
CA SER A 288 -12.18 -13.49 -7.54
C SER A 288 -13.28 -14.28 -6.84
N ASP A 289 -12.92 -15.23 -5.99
CA ASP A 289 -13.89 -16.05 -5.26
C ASP A 289 -14.65 -15.21 -4.24
N LEU A 290 -13.93 -14.27 -3.59
CA LEU A 290 -14.53 -13.32 -2.67
C LEU A 290 -15.50 -12.37 -3.37
N ILE A 291 -15.14 -11.86 -4.55
CA ILE A 291 -16.00 -10.99 -5.37
C ILE A 291 -17.26 -11.74 -5.78
N ASN A 292 -17.14 -12.98 -6.27
CA ASN A 292 -18.27 -13.80 -6.67
C ASN A 292 -19.20 -14.09 -5.48
N LYS A 293 -18.64 -14.46 -4.33
CA LYS A 293 -19.41 -14.64 -3.10
C LYS A 293 -20.13 -13.35 -2.72
N LYS A 294 -19.48 -12.19 -2.85
CA LYS A 294 -20.08 -10.90 -2.50
C LYS A 294 -21.21 -10.53 -3.44
N LYS A 295 -21.05 -10.75 -4.76
CA LYS A 295 -22.11 -10.60 -5.75
C LYS A 295 -23.35 -11.41 -5.37
N SER A 296 -23.19 -12.68 -5.01
CA SER A 296 -24.32 -13.53 -4.58
C SER A 296 -25.01 -13.01 -3.31
N LEU A 297 -24.27 -12.43 -2.37
CA LEU A 297 -24.86 -11.82 -1.17
C LEU A 297 -25.64 -10.54 -1.51
N LEU A 298 -25.08 -9.68 -2.36
CA LEU A 298 -25.75 -8.45 -2.80
C LEU A 298 -27.02 -8.75 -3.60
N LEU A 299 -27.03 -9.83 -4.40
CA LEU A 299 -28.24 -10.29 -5.10
C LEU A 299 -29.35 -10.71 -4.16
N LYS A 300 -29.01 -11.40 -3.06
CA LYS A 300 -30.00 -11.75 -2.03
C LYS A 300 -30.55 -10.51 -1.34
N GLN A 301 -29.68 -9.56 -0.99
CA GLN A 301 -30.10 -8.28 -0.41
C GLN A 301 -31.02 -7.50 -1.36
N TRP A 302 -30.71 -7.50 -2.66
CA TRP A 302 -31.58 -6.90 -3.68
C TRP A 302 -32.97 -7.55 -3.69
N GLU A 303 -33.02 -8.88 -3.73
CA GLU A 303 -34.27 -9.63 -3.75
C GLU A 303 -35.12 -9.36 -2.50
N GLU A 304 -34.48 -9.31 -1.33
CA GLU A 304 -35.11 -8.99 -0.04
C GLU A 304 -35.64 -7.54 0.02
N LEU A 305 -34.91 -6.59 -0.55
CA LEU A 305 -35.27 -5.16 -0.49
C LEU A 305 -36.31 -4.76 -1.55
N TYR A 306 -36.25 -5.37 -2.73
CA TYR A 306 -37.06 -4.97 -3.89
C TYR A 306 -38.11 -6.00 -4.31
N ASN A 307 -38.25 -7.08 -3.52
CA ASN A 307 -39.21 -8.16 -3.72
C ASN A 307 -39.10 -8.83 -5.09
N GLY A 308 -37.89 -9.19 -5.50
CA GLY A 308 -37.61 -9.84 -6.77
C GLY A 308 -36.29 -9.40 -7.41
N THR A 309 -35.96 -9.99 -8.54
CA THR A 309 -34.75 -9.67 -9.34
C THR A 309 -35.06 -9.30 -10.79
N ASP A 310 -36.36 -9.12 -11.09
CA ASP A 310 -36.93 -8.86 -12.40
C ASP A 310 -37.08 -7.35 -12.70
N GLU A 311 -37.72 -7.04 -13.83
CA GLU A 311 -37.97 -5.67 -14.28
C GLU A 311 -38.76 -4.82 -13.26
N GLU A 312 -39.63 -5.44 -12.46
CA GLU A 312 -40.39 -4.72 -11.43
C GLU A 312 -39.47 -4.28 -10.30
N SER A 313 -38.55 -5.16 -9.87
CA SER A 313 -37.53 -4.83 -8.89
C SER A 313 -36.63 -3.68 -9.36
N ILE A 314 -36.24 -3.68 -10.64
CA ILE A 314 -35.44 -2.61 -11.25
C ILE A 314 -36.20 -1.28 -11.23
N LYS A 315 -37.49 -1.28 -11.59
CA LYS A 315 -38.34 -0.07 -11.52
C LYS A 315 -38.42 0.50 -10.11
N LYS A 316 -38.44 -0.35 -9.07
CA LYS A 316 -38.42 0.10 -7.66
C LYS A 316 -37.11 0.81 -7.34
N VAL A 317 -35.97 0.24 -7.74
CA VAL A 317 -34.65 0.90 -7.57
C VAL A 317 -34.59 2.22 -8.31
N GLU A 318 -35.12 2.28 -9.52
CA GLU A 318 -35.18 3.54 -10.27
C GLU A 318 -36.01 4.59 -9.55
N GLN A 319 -37.19 4.24 -9.05
CA GLN A 319 -38.05 5.17 -8.31
C GLN A 319 -37.41 5.67 -7.01
N LEU A 320 -36.61 4.85 -6.34
CA LEU A 320 -35.93 5.22 -5.10
C LEU A 320 -34.74 6.16 -5.31
N ASN A 321 -34.14 6.16 -6.51
CA ASN A 321 -32.92 6.91 -6.83
C ASN A 321 -33.16 8.08 -7.82
N LEU A 322 -34.42 8.41 -8.10
CA LEU A 322 -34.84 9.59 -8.88
C LEU A 322 -35.16 10.78 -7.98
#